data_AF-A0A9Q0WND1-F1
#
_entry.id   AF-A0A9Q0WND1-F1
#
_cell.length_a   1.000
_cell.length_b   1.000
_cell.length_c   1.000
_cell.angle_alpha   90.00
_cell.angle_beta   90.00
_cell.angle_gamma   90.00
#
_symmetry.space_group_name_H-M   'P 1'
#
loop_
_entity.id
_entity.type
_entity.pdbx_description
1 polymer ?
#
loop_
_entity_poly.entity_id
_entity_poly.type
_entity_poly.pdbx_seq_one_letter_code
_entity_poly.pdbx_strand_id
1 'polypeptide(L)'
;MLKRKRTFSKKKLAGIVSSAIVSGIGILLLGFIFSKRKRNLRKKKHREARQEDVELPVFDMSTIAHATDTFSDSNKLGEGGFGPVYKV
;
A
#
# COMPACT_ATOMS: atom_id res chain seq x y z
N MET A 1 -62.96 -2.01 8.19
CA MET A 1 -62.07 -0.88 7.83
C MET A 1 -61.32 -1.21 6.55
N LEU A 2 -61.63 -0.57 5.42
CA LEU A 2 -60.87 -0.74 4.17
C LEU A 2 -59.65 0.20 4.19
N LYS A 3 -58.43 -0.35 4.26
CA LYS A 3 -57.20 0.42 4.04
C LYS A 3 -57.17 0.87 2.57
N ARG A 4 -57.49 2.14 2.31
CA ARG A 4 -57.34 2.79 1.00
C ARG A 4 -55.88 2.63 0.54
N LYS A 5 -55.60 1.74 -0.41
CA LYS A 5 -54.28 1.64 -1.06
C LYS A 5 -54.03 2.95 -1.81
N ARG A 6 -53.07 3.77 -1.35
CA ARG A 6 -52.54 4.90 -2.12
C ARG A 6 -51.80 4.32 -3.33
N THR A 7 -52.39 4.44 -4.51
CA THR A 7 -51.75 4.07 -5.77
C THR A 7 -51.07 5.29 -6.35
N PHE A 8 -49.76 5.20 -6.61
CA PHE A 8 -49.02 6.28 -7.23
C PHE A 8 -49.30 6.30 -8.73
N SER A 9 -49.46 7.49 -9.31
CA SER A 9 -49.54 7.63 -10.77
C SER A 9 -48.24 7.13 -11.41
N LYS A 10 -48.35 6.39 -12.52
CA LYS A 10 -47.20 5.81 -13.25
C LYS A 10 -46.12 6.85 -13.55
N LYS A 11 -46.51 8.11 -13.83
CA LYS A 11 -45.58 9.23 -14.05
C LYS A 11 -44.77 9.61 -12.80
N LYS A 12 -45.41 9.60 -11.62
CA LYS A 12 -44.75 9.86 -10.33
C LYS A 12 -43.80 8.72 -9.97
N LEU A 13 -44.19 7.48 -10.24
CA LEU A 13 -43.34 6.30 -10.01
C LEU A 13 -42.09 6.34 -10.90
N ALA A 14 -42.25 6.66 -12.19
CA ALA A 14 -41.13 6.73 -13.13
C ALA A 14 -40.05 7.74 -12.69
N GLY A 15 -40.46 8.92 -12.20
CA GLY A 15 -39.53 9.94 -11.71
C GLY A 15 -38.73 9.53 -10.47
N ILE A 16 -39.34 8.77 -9.55
CA ILE A 16 -38.66 8.25 -8.35
C ILE A 16 -37.64 7.17 -8.72
N VAL A 17 -38.02 6.28 -9.63
CA VAL A 17 -37.12 5.20 -10.07
C VAL A 17 -35.90 5.77 -10.82
N SER A 18 -36.09 6.76 -11.70
CA SER A 18 -34.98 7.38 -12.42
C SER A 18 -34.00 8.10 -11.48
N SER A 19 -34.50 8.82 -10.47
CA SER A 19 -33.62 9.54 -9.53
C SER A 19 -32.83 8.58 -8.64
N ALA A 20 -33.44 7.47 -8.21
CA ALA A 20 -32.76 6.44 -7.43
C ALA A 20 -31.60 5.80 -8.21
N ILE A 21 -31.78 5.51 -9.50
CA ILE A 21 -30.73 4.93 -10.35
C ILE A 21 -29.56 5.90 -10.51
N VAL A 22 -29.83 7.16 -10.86
CA VAL A 22 -28.80 8.19 -11.05
C VAL A 22 -28.02 8.43 -9.75
N SER A 23 -28.73 8.53 -8.63
CA SER A 23 -28.11 8.69 -7.31
C SER A 23 -27.26 7.49 -6.94
N GLY A 24 -27.77 6.26 -7.15
CA GLY A 24 -27.03 5.03 -6.88
C GLY A 24 -25.73 4.93 -7.67
N ILE A 25 -25.77 5.21 -8.98
CA ILE A 25 -24.57 5.21 -9.83
C ILE A 25 -23.57 6.29 -9.36
N GLY A 26 -24.05 7.50 -9.04
CA GLY A 26 -23.21 8.57 -8.53
C GLY A 26 -22.50 8.19 -7.23
N ILE A 27 -23.21 7.60 -6.28
CA ILE A 27 -22.65 7.13 -5.00
C ILE A 27 -21.62 6.02 -5.23
N LEU A 28 -21.90 5.06 -6.12
CA LEU A 28 -20.96 3.99 -6.46
C LEU A 28 -19.67 4.54 -7.07
N LEU A 29 -19.77 5.49 -8.01
CA LEU A 29 -18.60 6.13 -8.62
C LEU A 29 -17.80 6.94 -7.60
N LEU A 30 -18.45 7.75 -6.77
CA LEU A 30 -17.79 8.51 -5.70
C LEU A 30 -17.10 7.58 -4.69
N GLY A 31 -17.76 6.49 -4.28
CA GLY A 31 -17.20 5.47 -3.40
C GLY A 31 -15.99 4.77 -4.01
N PHE A 32 -16.03 4.46 -5.30
CA PHE A 32 -14.91 3.86 -6.04
C PHE A 32 -13.73 4.83 -6.13
N ILE A 33 -13.97 6.09 -6.50
CA ILE A 33 -12.95 7.15 -6.57
C ILE A 33 -12.30 7.36 -5.20
N PHE A 34 -13.10 7.49 -4.14
CA PHE A 34 -12.60 7.66 -2.78
C PHE A 34 -11.76 6.46 -2.32
N SER A 35 -12.23 5.24 -2.58
CA SER A 35 -11.51 4.00 -2.28
C SER A 35 -10.17 3.92 -3.02
N LYS A 36 -10.14 4.29 -4.32
CA LYS A 36 -8.91 4.32 -5.12
C LYS A 36 -7.93 5.39 -4.62
N ARG A 37 -8.42 6.60 -4.31
CA ARG A 37 -7.61 7.70 -3.75
C ARG A 37 -6.97 7.30 -2.42
N LYS A 38 -7.74 6.68 -1.51
CA LYS A 38 -7.23 6.19 -0.21
C LYS A 38 -6.19 5.09 -0.38
N ARG A 39 -6.38 4.16 -1.32
CA ARG A 39 -5.38 3.11 -1.64
C ARG A 39 -4.07 3.69 -2.18
N ASN A 40 -4.13 4.69 -3.05
CA ASN A 40 -2.94 5.33 -3.61
C ASN A 40 -2.11 6.05 -2.55
N LEU A 41 -2.76 6.75 -1.61
CA LEU A 41 -2.07 7.38 -0.47
C LEU A 41 -1.38 6.35 0.43
N ARG A 42 -2.05 5.22 0.73
CA ARG A 42 -1.46 4.12 1.51
C ARG A 42 -0.26 3.50 0.78
N LYS A 43 -0.35 3.30 -0.53
CA LYS A 43 0.76 2.81 -1.36
C LYS A 43 1.95 3.77 -1.38
N LYS A 44 1.70 5.09 -1.47
CA LYS A 44 2.73 6.11 -1.40
C LYS A 44 3.44 6.09 -0.04
N LYS A 45 2.68 6.10 1.06
CA LYS A 45 3.23 6.02 2.42
C LYS A 45 4.07 4.74 2.65
N HIS A 46 3.62 3.60 2.13
CA HIS A 46 4.39 2.35 2.25
C HIS A 46 5.67 2.35 1.38
N ARG A 47 5.64 3.04 0.24
CA ARG A 47 6.85 3.23 -0.58
C ARG A 47 7.84 4.15 0.11
N GLU A 48 7.37 5.25 0.71
CA GLU A 48 8.19 6.20 1.47
C GLU A 48 8.77 5.56 2.72
N ALA A 49 7.98 4.82 3.51
CA ALA A 49 8.49 4.08 4.67
C ALA A 49 9.54 3.02 4.29
N ARG A 50 9.34 2.30 3.17
CA ARG A 50 10.36 1.38 2.63
C ARG A 50 11.60 2.13 2.13
N GLN A 51 11.50 3.41 1.80
CA GLN A 51 12.63 4.22 1.35
C GLN A 51 13.40 4.81 2.54
N GLU A 52 12.70 5.21 3.62
CA GLU A 52 13.29 5.58 4.91
C GLU A 52 13.98 4.37 5.59
N ASP A 53 13.38 3.18 5.59
CA ASP A 53 14.03 1.95 6.11
C ASP A 53 15.27 1.52 5.29
N VAL A 54 15.47 2.10 4.10
CA VAL A 54 16.62 1.85 3.20
C VAL A 54 17.71 2.93 3.37
N GLU A 55 17.67 3.74 4.43
CA GLU A 55 18.81 4.60 4.79
C GLU A 55 20.05 3.81 5.27
N LEU A 56 19.94 2.49 5.47
CA LEU A 56 21.12 1.65 5.67
C LEU A 56 21.81 1.37 4.32
N PRO A 57 23.09 1.74 4.15
CA PRO A 57 23.82 1.42 2.93
C PRO A 57 23.87 -0.10 2.74
N VAL A 58 23.27 -0.57 1.65
CA VAL A 58 23.31 -1.97 1.24
C VAL A 58 24.58 -2.17 0.42
N PHE A 59 25.53 -2.91 0.96
CA PHE A 59 26.74 -3.30 0.25
C PHE A 59 26.53 -4.63 -0.47
N ASP A 60 27.01 -4.73 -1.70
CA ASP A 60 27.11 -6.01 -2.38
C ASP A 60 28.25 -6.85 -1.80
N MET A 61 28.20 -8.16 -2.03
CA MET A 61 29.24 -9.07 -1.53
C MET A 61 30.61 -8.75 -2.15
N SER A 62 30.66 -8.21 -3.36
CA SER A 62 31.88 -7.75 -4.02
C SER A 62 32.54 -6.59 -3.26
N THR A 63 31.78 -5.61 -2.78
CA THR A 63 32.33 -4.50 -1.99
C THR A 63 32.87 -5.01 -0.66
N ILE A 64 32.15 -5.91 0.01
CA ILE A 64 32.60 -6.51 1.28
C ILE A 64 33.87 -7.34 1.06
N ALA A 65 33.89 -8.19 0.03
CA ALA A 65 35.07 -8.99 -0.30
C ALA A 65 36.25 -8.10 -0.66
N HIS A 66 36.07 -7.08 -1.50
CA HIS A 66 37.15 -6.14 -1.83
C HIS A 66 37.68 -5.40 -0.60
N ALA A 67 36.79 -4.90 0.27
CA ALA A 67 37.20 -4.16 1.47
C ALA A 67 37.93 -5.05 2.48
N THR A 68 37.58 -6.33 2.58
CA THR A 68 38.25 -7.28 3.49
C THR A 68 39.44 -8.00 2.86
N ASP A 69 39.83 -7.65 1.64
CA ASP A 69 40.81 -8.40 0.83
C ASP A 69 40.46 -9.90 0.75
N THR A 70 39.22 -10.18 0.35
CA THR A 70 38.60 -11.50 0.26
C THR A 70 38.69 -12.28 1.57
N PHE A 71 38.37 -11.62 2.69
CA PHE A 71 38.44 -12.22 4.03
C PHE A 71 39.84 -12.75 4.40
N SER A 72 40.89 -12.01 4.01
CA SER A 72 42.28 -12.36 4.32
C SER A 72 42.56 -12.41 5.82
N ASP A 73 43.38 -13.37 6.25
CA ASP A 73 43.78 -13.53 7.65
C ASP A 73 44.53 -12.30 8.19
N SER A 74 45.21 -11.52 7.32
CA SER A 74 45.85 -10.25 7.72
C SER A 74 44.85 -9.19 8.17
N ASN A 75 43.59 -9.34 7.75
CA ASN A 75 42.47 -8.48 8.14
C ASN A 75 41.63 -9.10 9.27
N LYS A 76 41.91 -10.33 9.71
CA LYS A 76 41.19 -10.94 10.82
C LYS A 76 41.56 -10.26 12.14
N LEU A 77 40.55 -9.77 12.85
CA LEU A 77 40.66 -9.19 14.18
C LEU A 77 40.53 -10.24 15.28
N GLY A 78 39.79 -11.33 15.01
CA GLY A 78 39.59 -12.42 15.97
C GLY A 78 38.47 -13.36 15.55
N GLU A 79 38.25 -14.40 16.35
CA GLU A 79 37.17 -15.37 16.20
C GLU A 79 36.63 -15.79 17.56
N GLY A 80 35.31 -15.93 17.67
CA GLY A 80 34.63 -16.36 18.88
C GLY A 80 33.21 -16.86 18.58
N GLY A 81 32.30 -16.81 19.57
CA GLY A 81 30.91 -17.29 19.41
C GLY A 81 30.08 -16.56 18.34
N PHE A 82 30.59 -15.43 17.81
CA PHE A 82 30.00 -14.67 16.71
C PHE A 82 30.58 -15.01 15.33
N GLY A 83 31.61 -15.87 15.27
CA GLY A 83 32.38 -16.15 14.05
C GLY A 83 33.61 -15.25 13.87
N PRO A 84 34.26 -15.29 12.70
CA PRO A 84 35.43 -14.49 12.40
C PRO A 84 35.05 -13.02 12.12
N VAL A 85 35.83 -12.09 12.67
CA VAL A 85 35.64 -10.64 12.49
C VAL A 85 36.82 -10.08 11.71
N TYR A 86 36.55 -9.32 10.65
CA TYR A 86 37.57 -8.73 9.77
C TYR A 86 37.52 -7.21 9.83
N LYS A 87 38.68 -6.56 9.76
CA LYS A 87 38.79 -5.13 9.47
C LYS A 87 38.63 -4.90 7.96
N VAL A 88 38.16 -3.70 7.63
CA VAL A 88 38.05 -3.14 6.27
C VAL A 88 39.04 -2.02 6.06
#